data_AF-A0A0E3UYF1-F1
#
_entry.id   AF-A0A0E3UYF1-F1
#
_cell.length_a   1.000
_cell.length_b   1.000
_cell.length_c   1.000
_cell.angle_alpha   90.00
_cell.angle_beta   90.00
_cell.angle_gamma   90.00
#
_symmetry.space_group_name_H-M   'P 1'
#
loop_
_entity.id
_entity.type
_entity.pdbx_description
1 polymer ?
#
loop_
_entity_poly.entity_id
_entity_poly.type
_entity_poly.pdbx_seq_one_letter_code
_entity_poly.pdbx_strand_id
1 'polypeptide(L)'
;MKKIVSPKIKTQLLGLLLLSACSTPDSMKGFDSKTWKDDRDACQNQRAALVDDFEQIRKELYGKKEYVVRNVLGKPDSEELMERSQRIYFYYIEPGTQCDSRNELSEANRVQVRINSLGKVSEITYYKPVETQKPE
;
A
#
# COMPACT_ATOMS: atom_id res chain seq x y z
N MET A 1 -37.70 -9.17 -64.13
CA MET A 1 -37.23 -8.20 -63.11
C MET A 1 -37.20 -8.91 -61.76
N LYS A 2 -36.00 -9.15 -61.20
CA LYS A 2 -35.79 -9.89 -59.93
C LYS A 2 -35.93 -8.91 -58.76
N LYS A 3 -36.85 -9.16 -57.81
CA LYS A 3 -36.88 -8.46 -56.53
C LYS A 3 -35.87 -9.14 -55.59
N ILE A 4 -34.78 -8.44 -55.30
CA ILE A 4 -33.80 -8.82 -54.28
C ILE A 4 -34.43 -8.49 -52.92
N VAL A 5 -34.71 -9.51 -52.13
CA VAL A 5 -35.14 -9.37 -50.73
C VAL A 5 -33.88 -9.34 -49.88
N SER A 6 -33.58 -8.19 -49.28
CA SER A 6 -32.49 -8.02 -48.32
C SER A 6 -32.85 -8.69 -46.97
N PRO A 7 -31.99 -9.54 -46.39
CA PRO A 7 -32.23 -10.06 -45.05
C PRO A 7 -31.87 -8.99 -44.01
N LYS A 8 -32.85 -8.67 -43.14
CA LYS A 8 -32.64 -7.86 -41.94
C LYS A 8 -31.87 -8.67 -40.89
N ILE A 9 -30.73 -8.13 -40.49
CA ILE A 9 -30.21 -8.04 -39.10
C ILE A 9 -30.29 -9.35 -38.28
N LYS A 10 -29.14 -10.01 -38.08
CA LYS A 10 -28.84 -10.70 -36.82
C LYS A 10 -27.63 -10.04 -36.19
N THR A 11 -27.94 -8.94 -35.50
CA THR A 11 -27.37 -8.50 -34.23
C THR A 11 -25.99 -9.06 -33.92
N GLN A 12 -24.98 -8.30 -34.32
CA GLN A 12 -23.71 -8.17 -33.64
C GLN A 12 -23.93 -8.05 -32.12
N LEU A 13 -23.59 -9.06 -31.34
CA LEU A 13 -23.45 -8.95 -29.88
C LEU A 13 -22.52 -10.05 -29.34
N LEU A 14 -21.26 -10.06 -29.79
CA LEU A 14 -20.23 -10.98 -29.28
C LEU A 14 -19.09 -10.26 -28.53
N GLY A 15 -19.32 -9.06 -28.02
CA GLY A 15 -18.24 -8.28 -27.41
C GLY A 15 -18.70 -7.44 -26.24
N LEU A 16 -19.01 -8.06 -25.08
CA LEU A 16 -19.08 -7.33 -23.81
C LEU A 16 -19.09 -8.24 -22.56
N LEU A 17 -18.08 -9.09 -22.37
CA LEU A 17 -18.03 -9.98 -21.18
C LEU A 17 -16.68 -10.02 -20.43
N LEU A 18 -15.77 -9.04 -20.61
CA LEU A 18 -14.42 -9.10 -20.00
C LEU A 18 -14.02 -7.93 -19.09
N LEU A 19 -14.95 -7.15 -18.50
CA LEU A 19 -14.57 -5.97 -17.68
C LEU A 19 -14.88 -6.05 -16.17
N SER A 20 -15.13 -7.23 -15.61
CA SER A 20 -15.30 -7.37 -14.15
C SER A 20 -14.06 -7.99 -13.48
N ALA A 21 -12.96 -7.24 -13.42
CA ALA A 21 -11.86 -7.53 -12.51
C ALA A 21 -11.32 -6.24 -11.89
N CYS A 22 -12.18 -5.52 -11.16
CA CYS A 22 -11.72 -4.50 -10.23
C CYS A 22 -12.22 -4.89 -8.84
N SER A 23 -11.42 -5.66 -8.12
CA SER A 23 -11.59 -5.88 -6.69
C SER A 23 -10.27 -5.60 -6.00
N THR A 24 -10.16 -4.46 -5.33
CA THR A 24 -9.12 -4.25 -4.33
C THR A 24 -9.73 -3.69 -3.05
N PRO A 25 -10.24 -4.55 -2.15
CA PRO A 25 -10.11 -4.29 -0.74
C PRO A 25 -8.91 -5.09 -0.24
N ASP A 26 -7.70 -4.55 -0.42
CA ASP A 26 -6.54 -4.97 0.39
C ASP A 26 -6.53 -4.07 1.64
N SER A 27 -7.61 -4.13 2.42
CA SER A 27 -7.65 -3.64 3.79
C SER A 27 -7.38 -4.84 4.69
N MET A 28 -6.38 -4.75 5.55
CA MET A 28 -6.18 -5.76 6.58
C MET A 28 -7.19 -5.51 7.70
N LYS A 29 -7.85 -6.58 8.17
CA LYS A 29 -8.88 -6.47 9.20
C LYS A 29 -8.25 -5.86 10.46
N GLY A 30 -8.92 -4.89 11.06
CA GLY A 30 -8.46 -4.25 12.29
C GLY A 30 -7.45 -3.12 12.09
N PHE A 31 -7.17 -2.71 10.85
CA PHE A 31 -6.29 -1.58 10.57
C PHE A 31 -7.00 -0.48 9.79
N ASP A 32 -6.97 0.75 10.31
CA ASP A 32 -7.51 1.93 9.61
C ASP A 32 -6.57 2.40 8.50
N SER A 33 -6.57 1.66 7.40
CA SER A 33 -5.82 1.98 6.18
C SER A 33 -6.19 3.35 5.62
N LYS A 34 -7.38 3.89 5.88
CA LYS A 34 -7.78 5.19 5.33
C LYS A 34 -7.06 6.30 6.07
N THR A 35 -7.18 6.34 7.39
CA THR A 35 -6.52 7.35 8.24
C THR A 35 -5.01 7.31 8.05
N TRP A 36 -4.41 6.11 7.97
CA TRP A 36 -2.98 5.97 7.71
C TRP A 36 -2.53 6.63 6.39
N LYS A 37 -3.29 6.42 5.32
CA LYS A 37 -2.98 6.95 3.98
C LYS A 37 -3.18 8.46 3.89
N ASP A 38 -4.21 8.96 4.57
CA ASP A 38 -4.58 10.38 4.58
C ASP A 38 -3.53 11.21 5.36
N ASP A 39 -2.92 10.65 6.40
CA ASP A 39 -1.81 11.27 7.14
C ASP A 39 -0.45 11.04 6.44
N ARG A 40 -0.31 11.59 5.22
CA ARG A 40 0.95 11.57 4.45
C ARG A 40 2.09 12.16 5.28
N ASP A 41 3.22 11.45 5.33
CA ASP A 41 4.42 11.85 6.07
C ASP A 41 4.22 12.01 7.59
N ALA A 42 3.09 11.50 8.13
CA ALA A 42 2.69 11.55 9.55
C ALA A 42 2.55 12.95 10.16
N CYS A 43 2.37 13.99 9.33
CA CYS A 43 2.39 15.38 9.80
C CYS A 43 1.18 15.77 10.64
N GLN A 44 0.09 15.01 10.59
CA GLN A 44 -1.08 15.20 11.45
C GLN A 44 -1.01 14.32 12.71
N ASN A 45 0.06 13.54 12.89
CA ASN A 45 0.27 12.64 14.03
C ASN A 45 -0.85 11.59 14.21
N GLN A 46 -1.61 11.28 13.17
CA GLN A 46 -2.70 10.31 13.23
C GLN A 46 -2.18 8.88 13.18
N ARG A 47 -1.06 8.64 12.47
CA ARG A 47 -0.41 7.32 12.44
C ARG A 47 0.11 6.85 13.79
N ALA A 48 0.51 7.77 14.68
CA ALA A 48 0.94 7.43 16.03
C ALA A 48 -0.16 6.66 16.80
N ALA A 49 -1.43 7.05 16.61
CA ALA A 49 -2.57 6.40 17.25
C ALA A 49 -2.91 5.02 16.64
N LEU A 50 -2.32 4.68 15.49
CA LEU A 50 -2.57 3.42 14.77
C LEU A 50 -1.41 2.43 14.91
N VAL A 51 -0.40 2.73 15.73
CA VAL A 51 0.77 1.86 15.90
C VAL A 51 0.38 0.49 16.46
N ASP A 52 -0.46 0.44 17.50
CA ASP A 52 -0.92 -0.83 18.07
C ASP A 52 -1.72 -1.66 17.04
N ASP A 53 -2.59 -1.01 16.25
CA ASP A 53 -3.33 -1.65 15.15
C ASP A 53 -2.39 -2.11 14.03
N PHE A 54 -1.34 -1.35 13.73
CA PHE A 54 -0.32 -1.73 12.76
C PHE A 54 0.43 -2.99 13.21
N GLU A 55 0.76 -3.12 14.50
CA GLU A 55 1.43 -4.31 15.02
C GLU A 55 0.57 -5.57 14.88
N GLN A 56 -0.77 -5.46 14.96
CA GLN A 56 -1.67 -6.58 14.72
C GLN A 56 -1.55 -7.11 13.28
N ILE A 57 -1.32 -6.23 12.30
CA ILE A 57 -1.23 -6.61 10.87
C ILE A 57 0.21 -6.80 10.38
N ARG A 58 1.23 -6.40 11.16
CA ARG A 58 2.64 -6.44 10.76
C ARG A 58 3.09 -7.84 10.35
N LYS A 59 2.67 -8.87 11.07
CA LYS A 59 2.98 -10.27 10.73
C LYS A 59 2.29 -10.71 9.43
N GLU A 60 1.08 -10.22 9.17
CA GLU A 60 0.32 -10.55 7.96
C GLU A 60 0.94 -9.92 6.69
N LEU A 61 1.65 -8.80 6.83
CA LEU A 61 2.37 -8.15 5.74
C LEU A 61 3.62 -8.94 5.30
N TYR A 62 4.20 -9.78 6.17
CA TYR A 62 5.39 -10.56 5.84
C TYR A 62 5.14 -11.48 4.63
N GLY A 63 6.04 -11.47 3.65
CA GLY A 63 5.94 -12.27 2.43
C GLY A 63 4.88 -11.80 1.43
N LYS A 64 4.06 -10.79 1.76
CA LYS A 64 3.10 -10.20 0.83
C LYS A 64 3.82 -9.47 -0.30
N LYS A 65 3.13 -9.34 -1.43
CA LYS A 65 3.63 -8.60 -2.59
C LYS A 65 3.62 -7.10 -2.30
N GLU A 66 4.56 -6.38 -2.89
CA GLU A 66 4.67 -4.91 -2.78
C GLU A 66 3.34 -4.19 -3.04
N TYR A 67 2.55 -4.63 -4.02
CA TYR A 67 1.25 -4.02 -4.29
C TYR A 67 0.26 -4.14 -3.11
N VAL A 68 0.31 -5.24 -2.34
CA VAL A 68 -0.53 -5.43 -1.14
C VAL A 68 -0.13 -4.42 -0.07
N VAL A 69 1.17 -4.23 0.15
CA VAL A 69 1.68 -3.20 1.08
C VAL A 69 1.17 -1.82 0.67
N ARG A 70 1.26 -1.50 -0.62
CA ARG A 70 0.81 -0.20 -1.14
C ARG A 70 -0.71 -0.04 -1.07
N ASN A 71 -1.46 -1.14 -1.17
CA ASN A 71 -2.90 -1.11 -0.99
C ASN A 71 -3.29 -0.90 0.48
N VAL A 72 -2.55 -1.44 1.44
CA VAL A 72 -2.83 -1.30 2.89
C VAL A 72 -2.32 0.03 3.43
N LEU A 73 -1.07 0.41 3.14
CA LEU A 73 -0.34 1.55 3.72
C LEU A 73 -0.25 2.77 2.79
N GLY A 74 -0.62 2.63 1.52
CA GLY A 74 -0.48 3.69 0.52
C GLY A 74 0.91 3.77 -0.11
N LYS A 75 1.19 4.90 -0.78
CA LYS A 75 2.54 5.23 -1.24
C LYS A 75 3.47 5.36 -0.01
N PRO A 76 4.75 4.95 -0.06
CA PRO A 76 5.68 5.30 1.00
C PRO A 76 5.91 6.82 1.10
N ASP A 77 6.34 7.28 2.26
CA ASP A 77 6.75 8.67 2.47
C ASP A 77 8.10 8.94 1.82
N SER A 78 9.02 7.98 1.92
CA SER A 78 10.29 7.96 1.21
C SER A 78 10.67 6.54 0.82
N GLU A 79 11.54 6.39 -0.19
CA GLU A 79 12.05 5.10 -0.62
C GLU A 79 13.56 5.13 -0.80
N GLU A 80 14.21 4.03 -0.44
CA GLU A 80 15.63 3.81 -0.67
C GLU A 80 15.82 2.56 -1.53
N LEU A 81 16.54 2.72 -2.64
CA LEU A 81 16.92 1.61 -3.50
C LEU A 81 18.20 0.99 -2.96
N MET A 82 18.13 -0.29 -2.65
CA MET A 82 19.26 -1.08 -2.16
C MET A 82 19.91 -1.85 -3.31
N GLU A 83 21.04 -2.47 -3.04
CA GLU A 83 21.65 -3.40 -3.99
C GLU A 83 20.71 -4.57 -4.36
N ARG A 84 21.00 -5.20 -5.50
CA ARG A 84 20.27 -6.40 -5.98
C ARG A 84 18.77 -6.19 -6.14
N SER A 85 18.36 -4.99 -6.54
CA SER A 85 16.96 -4.62 -6.79
C SER A 85 16.06 -4.77 -5.56
N GLN A 86 16.63 -4.69 -4.37
CA GLN A 86 15.87 -4.56 -3.13
C GLN A 86 15.50 -3.09 -2.90
N ARG A 87 14.49 -2.83 -2.09
CA ARG A 87 14.13 -1.47 -1.69
C ARG A 87 13.61 -1.44 -0.26
N ILE A 88 13.74 -0.28 0.38
CA ILE A 88 13.15 0.01 1.67
C ILE A 88 12.10 1.09 1.47
N TYR A 89 10.90 0.83 1.95
CA TYR A 89 9.81 1.80 2.04
C TYR A 89 9.75 2.37 3.44
N PHE A 90 9.79 3.70 3.54
CA PHE A 90 9.69 4.43 4.79
C PHE A 90 8.27 4.99 4.96
N TYR A 91 7.68 4.75 6.12
CA TYR A 91 6.43 5.37 6.56
C TYR A 91 6.65 5.98 7.95
N TYR A 92 6.66 7.30 8.05
CA TYR A 92 6.74 7.99 9.34
C TYR A 92 5.52 7.65 10.19
N ILE A 93 5.70 7.65 11.51
CA ILE A 93 4.64 7.45 12.50
C ILE A 93 4.50 8.63 13.46
N GLU A 94 5.41 9.60 13.38
CA GLU A 94 5.38 10.84 14.15
C GLU A 94 5.82 12.03 13.27
N PRO A 95 5.35 13.25 13.56
CA PRO A 95 5.83 14.47 12.91
C PRO A 95 7.33 14.68 13.11
N GLY A 96 7.96 15.33 12.14
CA GLY A 96 9.35 15.73 12.21
C GLY A 96 9.74 16.61 11.04
N THR A 97 11.04 16.71 10.76
CA THR A 97 11.57 17.58 9.70
C THR A 97 11.02 17.25 8.30
N GLN A 98 10.51 16.03 8.08
CA GLN A 98 9.88 15.63 6.81
C GLN A 98 8.63 16.45 6.45
N CYS A 99 8.00 17.10 7.43
CA CYS A 99 6.81 17.92 7.23
C CYS A 99 7.13 19.28 6.61
N ASP A 100 8.34 19.80 6.85
CA ASP A 100 8.79 21.10 6.36
C ASP A 100 9.73 20.98 5.15
N SER A 101 10.60 19.97 5.16
CA SER A 101 11.60 19.73 4.11
C SER A 101 11.71 18.25 3.78
N ARG A 102 11.57 17.91 2.50
CA ARG A 102 11.63 16.53 1.99
C ARG A 102 12.97 16.18 1.34
N ASN A 103 13.93 17.08 1.41
CA ASN A 103 15.23 16.91 0.75
C ASN A 103 16.15 15.96 1.54
N GLU A 104 15.89 15.79 2.83
CA GLU A 104 16.66 14.94 3.72
C GLU A 104 15.74 13.97 4.45
N LEU A 105 16.26 12.78 4.77
CA LEU A 105 15.52 11.80 5.53
C LEU A 105 15.45 12.27 6.99
N SER A 106 14.23 12.47 7.49
CA SER A 106 14.02 12.85 8.89
C SER A 106 14.39 11.73 9.87
N GLU A 107 14.87 12.14 11.04
CA GLU A 107 15.13 11.31 12.21
C GLU A 107 13.87 10.99 13.02
N ALA A 108 12.69 11.48 12.61
CA ALA A 108 11.40 11.04 13.13
C ALA A 108 11.26 9.51 13.00
N ASN A 109 10.62 8.91 13.99
CA ASN A 109 10.38 7.48 14.01
C ASN A 109 9.50 7.07 12.82
N ARG A 110 9.81 5.91 12.26
CA ARG A 110 9.23 5.41 11.03
C ARG A 110 9.25 3.90 10.99
N VAL A 111 8.26 3.33 10.32
CA VAL A 111 8.26 1.95 9.86
C VAL A 111 9.14 1.84 8.62
N GLN A 112 9.99 0.83 8.58
CA GLN A 112 10.83 0.45 7.45
C GLN A 112 10.34 -0.90 6.91
N VAL A 113 9.78 -0.91 5.71
CA VAL A 113 9.33 -2.14 5.03
C VAL A 113 10.35 -2.51 3.97
N ARG A 114 11.13 -3.56 4.22
CA ARG A 114 12.09 -4.09 3.24
C ARG A 114 11.40 -5.01 2.27
N ILE A 115 11.58 -4.74 0.98
CA ILE A 115 11.08 -5.54 -0.12
C ILE A 115 12.27 -6.18 -0.82
N ASN A 116 12.24 -7.51 -0.94
CA ASN A 116 13.29 -8.27 -1.61
C ASN A 116 13.19 -8.19 -3.14
N SER A 117 14.17 -8.76 -3.83
CA SER A 117 14.26 -8.77 -5.30
C SER A 117 13.09 -9.46 -6.01
N LEU A 118 12.25 -10.22 -5.29
CA LEU A 118 11.03 -10.87 -5.81
C LEU A 118 9.77 -10.01 -5.60
N GLY A 119 9.93 -8.77 -5.15
CA GLY A 119 8.84 -7.85 -4.85
C GLY A 119 7.99 -8.30 -3.67
N LYS A 120 8.59 -8.99 -2.68
CA LYS A 120 7.92 -9.45 -1.46
C LYS A 120 8.52 -8.81 -0.22
N VAL A 121 7.69 -8.54 0.77
CA VAL A 121 8.13 -8.09 2.10
C VAL A 121 9.01 -9.15 2.73
N SER A 122 10.25 -8.78 3.09
CA SER A 122 11.20 -9.65 3.78
C SER A 122 11.48 -9.23 5.21
N GLU A 123 11.19 -7.98 5.58
CA GLU A 123 11.42 -7.44 6.91
C GLU A 123 10.53 -6.20 7.13
N ILE A 124 10.05 -6.03 8.36
CA ILE A 124 9.39 -4.80 8.81
C ILE A 124 9.99 -4.45 10.16
N THR A 125 10.56 -3.26 10.31
CA THR A 125 11.17 -2.75 11.55
C THR A 125 10.75 -1.32 11.82
N TYR A 126 10.98 -0.85 13.04
CA TYR A 126 10.93 0.57 13.37
C TYR A 126 12.34 1.15 13.39
N TYR A 127 12.48 2.43 13.02
CA TYR A 127 13.75 3.13 13.13
C TYR A 127 14.23 3.27 14.58
N LYS A 128 13.30 3.59 15.49
CA LYS A 128 13.51 3.58 16.95
C LYS A 128 12.52 2.60 17.58
N PRO A 129 12.87 1.93 18.71
CA PRO A 129 11.94 1.06 19.41
C PRO A 129 10.62 1.77 19.71
N VAL A 130 9.50 1.05 19.58
CA VAL A 130 8.17 1.54 19.94
C VAL A 130 7.64 0.68 21.07
N GLU A 131 7.10 1.32 22.10
CA GLU A 131 6.38 0.63 23.17
C GLU A 131 4.97 0.34 22.65
N THR A 132 4.66 -0.93 22.43
CA THR A 132 3.35 -1.38 22.00
C THR A 132 2.78 -2.39 22.97
N GLN A 133 1.46 -2.49 23.01
CA GLN A 133 0.82 -3.56 23.75
C GLN A 133 1.08 -4.88 23.01
N LYS A 134 1.71 -5.84 23.69
CA LYS A 134 2.01 -7.15 23.09
C LYS A 134 0.69 -7.79 22.62
N PRO A 135 0.53 -8.14 21.33
CA PRO A 135 -0.64 -8.87 20.89
C PRO A 135 -0.66 -10.25 21.57
N GLU A 136 -1.79 -10.56 22.24
CA GLU A 136 -2.04 -11.80 22.99
C GLU A 136 -2.05 -13.05 22.10
#